data_AF-A0A7C8B3Q2-F1
#
_entry.id   AF-A0A7C8B3Q2-F1
#
_cell.length_a   1.000
_cell.length_b   1.000
_cell.length_c   1.000
_cell.angle_alpha   90.00
_cell.angle_beta   90.00
_cell.angle_gamma   90.00
#
_symmetry.space_group_name_H-M   'P 1'
#
loop_
_entity.id
_entity.type
_entity.pdbx_description
1 polymer ?
#
loop_
_entity_poly.entity_id
_entity_poly.type
_entity_poly.pdbx_seq_one_letter_code
_entity_poly.pdbx_strand_id
1 'polypeptide(L)'
;MIDITIARITHVEWVCQLEMLLHRSSTSVSLPSYHDCELGVWLYGEGLRAYKEIPEIGLLEKSHKFFHVAADNVLKWHNGSKFNSQKTAQAEIDFHDALRTSKEIVYHLTMLEFKMLQKYQKSQEVVPSGLKNMINHPWQALKSVIDGKSRRLDVARVSLDMLKKDLVKSGVQDSLCE
;
A
#
# COMPACT_ATOMS: atom_id res chain seq x y z
N MET A 1 -5.42 -6.18 5.16
CA MET A 1 -5.21 -4.95 4.36
C MET A 1 -4.12 -4.12 5.02
N ILE A 2 -3.05 -3.80 4.30
CA ILE A 2 -1.94 -2.97 4.79
C ILE A 2 -2.26 -1.48 4.68
N ASP A 3 -1.67 -0.66 5.55
CA ASP A 3 -1.56 0.78 5.32
C ASP A 3 -0.35 1.08 4.41
N ILE A 4 -0.64 1.39 3.14
CA ILE A 4 0.38 1.69 2.12
C ILE A 4 1.22 2.91 2.51
N THR A 5 0.63 3.90 3.18
CA THR A 5 1.34 5.12 3.58
C THR A 5 2.35 4.83 4.67
N ILE A 6 1.96 4.04 5.68
CA ILE A 6 2.88 3.59 6.73
C ILE A 6 4.03 2.78 6.13
N ALA A 7 3.73 1.82 5.24
CA ALA A 7 4.76 1.03 4.57
C ALA A 7 5.81 1.89 3.82
N ARG A 8 5.39 2.96 3.13
CA ARG A 8 6.30 3.91 2.48
C ARG A 8 7.18 4.63 3.49
N ILE A 9 6.58 5.18 4.55
CA ILE A 9 7.30 5.96 5.57
C ILE A 9 8.32 5.09 6.28
N THR A 10 7.96 3.87 6.68
CA THR A 10 8.87 2.94 7.36
C THR A 10 10.12 2.63 6.54
N HIS A 11 9.99 2.41 5.22
CA HIS A 11 11.15 2.13 4.37
C HIS A 11 12.04 3.36 4.13
N VAL A 12 11.46 4.57 4.13
CA VAL A 12 12.25 5.81 4.09
C VAL A 12 12.98 6.01 5.41
N GLU A 13 12.31 5.76 6.53
CA GLU A 13 12.90 5.87 7.87
C GLU A 13 14.10 4.92 8.03
N TRP A 14 13.98 3.67 7.60
CA TRP A 14 15.10 2.72 7.65
C TRP A 14 16.31 3.20 6.83
N VAL A 15 16.12 3.82 5.67
CA VAL A 15 17.23 4.42 4.93
C VAL A 15 17.89 5.55 5.72
N CYS A 16 17.12 6.43 6.34
CA CYS A 16 17.67 7.49 7.19
C CYS A 16 18.45 6.91 8.38
N GLN A 17 17.96 5.83 8.99
CA GLN A 17 18.66 5.14 10.07
C GLN A 17 19.98 4.52 9.61
N LEU A 18 20.01 3.91 8.41
CA LEU A 18 21.23 3.36 7.81
C LEU A 18 22.25 4.47 7.46
N GLU A 19 21.80 5.60 6.94
CA GLU A 19 22.67 6.77 6.68
C GLU A 19 23.30 7.29 7.98
N MET A 20 22.49 7.41 9.04
CA MET A 20 22.97 7.81 10.35
C MET A 20 23.97 6.81 10.93
N LEU A 21 23.77 5.51 10.72
CA LEU A 21 24.68 4.46 11.14
C LEU A 21 26.06 4.61 10.46
N LEU A 22 26.10 4.94 9.18
CA LEU A 22 27.36 5.14 8.45
C LEU A 22 28.14 6.38 8.90
N HIS A 23 27.43 7.45 9.28
CA HIS A 23 28.05 8.72 9.66
C HIS A 23 28.27 8.91 11.16
N ARG A 24 27.54 8.18 12.03
CA ARG A 24 27.60 8.36 13.49
C ARG A 24 27.74 7.01 14.20
N SER A 25 28.73 6.93 15.09
CA SER A 25 29.18 5.70 15.74
C SER A 25 28.26 5.14 16.84
N SER A 26 27.00 5.58 16.98
CA SER A 26 26.18 5.23 18.17
C SER A 26 24.70 4.91 17.94
N THR A 27 24.25 4.78 16.69
CA THR A 27 22.86 4.38 16.43
C THR A 27 22.80 2.87 16.22
N SER A 28 22.07 2.13 17.06
CA SER A 28 21.72 0.75 16.74
C SER A 28 20.50 0.75 15.81
N VAL A 29 20.63 0.12 14.65
CA VAL A 29 19.52 -0.05 13.71
C VAL A 29 19.08 -1.51 13.75
N SER A 30 17.78 -1.74 13.91
CA SER A 30 17.17 -3.08 13.86
C SER A 30 16.20 -3.11 12.71
N LEU A 31 16.52 -3.90 11.68
CA LEU A 31 15.60 -4.17 10.58
C LEU A 31 15.08 -5.61 10.69
N PRO A 32 13.75 -5.83 10.64
CA PRO A 32 13.22 -7.17 10.46
C PRO A 32 13.61 -7.73 9.09
N SER A 33 13.49 -9.05 8.93
CA SER A 33 13.66 -9.66 7.61
C SER A 33 12.57 -9.17 6.64
N TYR A 34 12.82 -9.33 5.34
CA TYR A 34 11.82 -8.99 4.31
C TYR A 34 10.52 -9.82 4.39
N HIS A 35 10.48 -10.90 5.18
CA HIS A 35 9.24 -11.63 5.45
C HIS A 35 8.51 -11.11 6.69
N ASP A 36 9.25 -10.54 7.64
CA ASP A 36 8.74 -10.21 8.97
C ASP A 36 8.39 -8.72 9.14
N CYS A 37 8.79 -7.87 8.21
CA CYS A 37 8.28 -6.50 8.17
C CYS A 37 6.79 -6.48 7.80
N GLU A 38 6.06 -5.42 8.20
CA GLU A 38 4.63 -5.29 7.92
C GLU A 38 4.29 -5.44 6.42
N LEU A 39 5.11 -4.84 5.56
CA LEU A 39 5.00 -4.99 4.11
C LEU A 39 5.21 -6.44 3.65
N GLY A 40 6.19 -7.14 4.22
CA GLY A 40 6.50 -8.53 3.94
C GLY A 40 5.36 -9.46 4.36
N VAL A 41 4.91 -9.34 5.60
CA VAL A 41 3.79 -10.11 6.14
C VAL A 41 2.57 -9.97 5.24
N TRP A 42 2.26 -8.75 4.81
CA TRP A 42 1.16 -8.52 3.88
C TRP A 42 1.41 -9.09 2.48
N LEU A 43 2.59 -8.84 1.89
CA LEU A 43 2.94 -9.30 0.54
C LEU A 43 2.80 -10.82 0.41
N TYR A 44 3.40 -11.56 1.34
CA TYR A 44 3.44 -13.02 1.29
C TYR A 44 2.19 -13.68 1.88
N GLY A 45 1.41 -12.98 2.71
CA GLY A 45 0.13 -13.48 3.23
C GLY A 45 -1.01 -13.39 2.22
N GLU A 46 -1.27 -12.17 1.72
CA GLU A 46 -2.42 -11.90 0.83
C GLU A 46 -2.07 -11.08 -0.42
N GLY A 47 -1.11 -10.14 -0.32
CA GLY A 47 -0.86 -9.13 -1.34
C GLY A 47 -0.55 -9.71 -2.71
N LEU A 48 0.43 -10.62 -2.80
CA LEU A 48 0.84 -11.22 -4.08
C LEU A 48 -0.31 -11.98 -4.76
N ARG A 49 -1.12 -12.70 -4.00
CA ARG A 49 -2.27 -13.46 -4.52
C ARG A 49 -3.40 -12.53 -4.96
N ALA A 50 -3.75 -11.55 -4.12
CA ALA A 50 -4.87 -10.65 -4.35
C ALA A 50 -4.64 -9.69 -5.53
N TYR A 51 -3.39 -9.27 -5.74
CA TYR A 51 -3.03 -8.26 -6.73
C TYR A 51 -2.19 -8.79 -7.89
N LYS A 52 -2.14 -10.12 -8.11
CA LYS A 52 -1.36 -10.77 -9.18
C LYS A 52 -1.55 -10.19 -10.59
N GLU A 53 -2.73 -9.64 -10.86
CA GLU A 53 -3.09 -9.01 -12.16
C GLU A 53 -2.54 -7.58 -12.31
N ILE A 54 -1.89 -7.03 -11.27
CA ILE A 54 -1.25 -5.72 -11.27
C ILE A 54 0.27 -5.96 -11.31
N PRO A 55 0.95 -5.72 -12.44
CA PRO A 55 2.38 -6.05 -12.60
C PRO A 55 3.28 -5.47 -11.50
N GLU A 56 2.91 -4.31 -10.96
CA GLU A 56 3.63 -3.63 -9.88
C GLU A 56 3.74 -4.47 -8.60
N ILE A 57 2.86 -5.44 -8.34
CA ILE A 57 2.97 -6.28 -7.15
C ILE A 57 4.24 -7.16 -7.19
N GLY A 58 4.62 -7.66 -8.37
CA GLY A 58 5.84 -8.45 -8.54
C GLY A 58 7.10 -7.60 -8.52
N LEU A 59 7.02 -6.37 -9.05
CA LEU A 59 8.12 -5.41 -8.97
C LEU A 59 8.34 -4.93 -7.52
N LEU A 60 7.25 -4.75 -6.77
CA LEU A 60 7.29 -4.44 -5.35
C LEU A 60 7.96 -5.57 -4.56
N GLU A 61 7.58 -6.83 -4.78
CA GLU A 61 8.24 -7.98 -4.13
C GLU A 61 9.75 -8.01 -4.38
N LYS A 62 10.15 -7.79 -5.64
CA LYS A 62 11.57 -7.80 -6.04
C LYS A 62 12.36 -6.67 -5.40
N SER A 63 11.88 -5.43 -5.50
CA SER A 63 12.53 -4.25 -4.90
C SER A 63 12.59 -4.36 -3.37
N HIS A 64 11.54 -4.90 -2.76
CA HIS A 64 11.48 -5.18 -1.33
C HIS A 64 12.54 -6.20 -0.85
N LYS A 65 12.69 -7.34 -1.54
CA LYS A 65 13.76 -8.31 -1.23
C LYS A 65 15.14 -7.67 -1.35
N PHE A 66 15.40 -6.94 -2.43
CA PHE A 66 16.69 -6.32 -2.66
C PHE A 66 17.03 -5.24 -1.63
N PHE A 67 16.03 -4.47 -1.20
CA PHE A 67 16.21 -3.49 -0.13
C PHE A 67 16.72 -4.16 1.15
N HIS A 68 16.05 -5.20 1.64
CA HIS A 68 16.47 -5.86 2.88
C HIS A 68 17.83 -6.55 2.74
N VAL A 69 18.14 -7.14 1.58
CA VAL A 69 19.48 -7.72 1.33
C VAL A 69 20.57 -6.64 1.41
N ALA A 70 20.36 -5.50 0.76
CA ALA A 70 21.31 -4.40 0.80
C ALA A 70 21.44 -3.80 2.22
N ALA A 71 20.31 -3.60 2.91
CA ALA A 71 20.30 -3.11 4.29
C ALA A 71 21.06 -4.05 5.25
N ASP A 72 20.83 -5.36 5.15
CA ASP A 72 21.56 -6.36 5.94
C ASP A 72 23.07 -6.31 5.68
N ASN A 73 23.48 -6.07 4.43
CA ASN A 73 24.89 -5.93 4.10
C ASN A 73 25.49 -4.68 4.75
N VAL A 74 24.80 -3.53 4.72
CA VAL A 74 25.24 -2.32 5.43
C VAL A 74 25.50 -2.63 6.92
N LEU A 75 24.56 -3.30 7.59
CA LEU A 75 24.70 -3.69 9.00
C LEU A 75 25.90 -4.63 9.23
N LYS A 76 26.09 -5.63 8.35
CA LYS A 76 27.21 -6.58 8.43
C LYS A 76 28.56 -5.88 8.30
N TRP A 77 28.70 -4.95 7.35
CA TRP A 77 29.94 -4.22 7.15
C TRP A 77 30.24 -3.27 8.30
N HIS A 78 29.21 -2.58 8.82
CA HIS A 78 29.34 -1.68 9.97
C HIS A 78 29.73 -2.42 11.26
N ASN A 79 29.08 -3.55 11.56
CA ASN A 79 29.30 -4.30 12.81
C ASN A 79 30.55 -5.18 12.79
N GLY A 80 31.30 -5.22 11.68
CA GLY A 80 32.53 -5.98 11.58
C GLY A 80 33.60 -5.46 12.55
N SER A 81 34.17 -6.34 13.36
CA SER A 81 35.13 -6.05 14.45
C SER A 81 36.47 -5.40 14.07
N LYS A 82 36.67 -5.05 12.79
CA LYS A 82 37.82 -4.29 12.29
C LYS A 82 37.35 -3.30 11.23
N PHE A 83 37.41 -2.02 11.56
CA PHE A 83 37.21 -0.92 10.61
C PHE A 83 38.42 -0.87 9.66
N ASN A 84 38.14 -0.96 8.35
CA ASN A 84 39.12 -0.68 7.32
C ASN A 84 38.42 0.03 6.15
N SER A 85 39.20 0.75 5.34
CA SER A 85 38.67 1.57 4.23
C SER A 85 37.84 0.75 3.23
N GLN A 86 38.19 -0.52 3.01
CA GLN A 86 37.46 -1.41 2.10
C GLN A 86 36.05 -1.71 2.60
N LYS A 87 35.88 -2.04 3.88
CA LYS A 87 34.54 -2.30 4.45
C LYS A 87 33.68 -1.04 4.48
N THR A 88 34.27 0.12 4.75
CA THR A 88 33.56 1.40 4.69
C THR A 88 33.07 1.68 3.27
N ALA A 89 33.92 1.51 2.26
CA ALA A 89 33.53 1.68 0.87
C ALA A 89 32.42 0.69 0.46
N GLN A 90 32.50 -0.56 0.91
CA GLN A 90 31.48 -1.56 0.61
C GLN A 90 30.14 -1.25 1.30
N ALA A 91 30.18 -0.78 2.55
CA ALA A 91 28.98 -0.34 3.27
C ALA A 91 28.27 0.82 2.57
N GLU A 92 29.03 1.77 2.01
CA GLU A 92 28.48 2.88 1.22
C GLU A 92 27.85 2.42 -0.10
N ILE A 93 28.47 1.44 -0.78
CA ILE A 93 27.89 0.84 -2.00
C ILE A 93 26.56 0.15 -1.67
N ASP A 94 26.54 -0.70 -0.64
CA ASP A 94 25.33 -1.39 -0.20
C ASP A 94 24.26 -0.39 0.29
N PHE A 95 24.65 0.72 0.92
CA PHE A 95 23.73 1.79 1.31
C PHE A 95 23.10 2.49 0.10
N HIS A 96 23.88 2.78 -0.94
CA HIS A 96 23.32 3.34 -2.17
C HIS A 96 22.32 2.40 -2.85
N ASP A 97 22.55 1.09 -2.78
CA ASP A 97 21.59 0.09 -3.27
C ASP A 97 20.33 0.05 -2.41
N ALA A 98 20.44 0.13 -1.07
CA ALA A 98 19.29 0.26 -0.16
C ALA A 98 18.49 1.55 -0.42
N LEU A 99 19.17 2.69 -0.62
CA LEU A 99 18.53 3.96 -0.96
C LEU A 99 17.77 3.89 -2.29
N ARG A 100 18.39 3.29 -3.33
CA ARG A 100 17.75 3.12 -4.64
C ARG A 100 16.51 2.26 -4.54
N THR A 101 16.63 1.09 -3.92
CA THR A 101 15.53 0.12 -3.80
C THR A 101 14.42 0.61 -2.88
N SER A 102 14.71 1.41 -1.85
CA SER A 102 13.68 2.09 -1.04
C SER A 102 12.83 3.06 -1.89
N LYS A 103 13.47 3.84 -2.78
CA LYS A 103 12.73 4.71 -3.73
C LYS A 103 11.87 3.88 -4.69
N GLU A 104 12.36 2.74 -5.14
CA GLU A 104 11.59 1.80 -5.97
C GLU A 104 10.38 1.24 -5.20
N ILE A 105 10.52 0.86 -3.93
CA ILE A 105 9.40 0.41 -3.09
C ILE A 105 8.33 1.51 -2.99
N VAL A 106 8.74 2.75 -2.70
CA VAL A 106 7.82 3.89 -2.62
C VAL A 106 7.09 4.11 -3.95
N TYR A 107 7.80 4.01 -5.07
CA TYR A 107 7.23 4.12 -6.40
C TYR A 107 6.22 3.01 -6.68
N HIS A 108 6.59 1.73 -6.47
CA HIS A 108 5.72 0.60 -6.74
C HIS A 108 4.48 0.59 -5.85
N LEU A 109 4.61 0.95 -4.57
CA LEU A 109 3.48 1.11 -3.65
C LEU A 109 2.50 2.19 -4.15
N THR A 110 3.02 3.32 -4.61
CA THR A 110 2.21 4.42 -5.16
C THR A 110 1.49 4.01 -6.44
N MET A 111 2.18 3.32 -7.35
CA MET A 111 1.57 2.83 -8.59
C MET A 111 0.52 1.74 -8.34
N LEU A 112 0.77 0.86 -7.36
CA LEU A 112 -0.18 -0.16 -6.94
C LEU A 112 -1.45 0.48 -6.36
N GLU A 113 -1.31 1.41 -5.42
CA GLU A 113 -2.41 2.17 -4.83
C GLU A 113 -3.26 2.87 -5.91
N PHE A 114 -2.60 3.56 -6.84
CA PHE A 114 -3.28 4.20 -7.96
C PHE A 114 -4.09 3.22 -8.82
N LYS A 115 -3.50 2.07 -9.18
CA LYS A 115 -4.19 1.05 -9.99
C LYS A 115 -5.33 0.36 -9.23
N MET A 116 -5.21 0.20 -7.92
CA MET A 116 -6.30 -0.29 -7.06
C MET A 116 -7.49 0.67 -7.09
N LEU A 117 -7.24 1.97 -6.94
CA LEU A 117 -8.27 3.01 -6.99
C LEU A 117 -8.96 3.09 -8.36
N GLN A 118 -8.20 2.97 -9.45
CA GLN A 118 -8.79 2.92 -10.80
C GLN A 118 -9.69 1.71 -11.02
N LYS A 119 -9.31 0.52 -10.54
CA LYS A 119 -10.17 -0.68 -10.61
C LYS A 119 -11.44 -0.48 -9.81
N TYR A 120 -11.34 0.13 -8.63
CA TYR A 120 -12.50 0.43 -7.79
C TYR A 120 -13.48 1.37 -8.49
N GLN A 121 -13.01 2.48 -9.07
CA GLN A 121 -13.85 3.42 -9.81
C GLN A 121 -14.56 2.75 -10.99
N LYS A 122 -13.85 1.97 -11.80
CA LYS A 122 -14.44 1.22 -12.93
C LYS A 122 -15.50 0.21 -12.48
N SER A 123 -15.33 -0.40 -11.31
CA SER A 123 -16.32 -1.33 -10.75
C SER A 123 -17.60 -0.61 -10.26
N GLN A 124 -17.50 0.67 -9.90
CA GLN A 124 -18.64 1.51 -9.53
C GLN A 124 -19.33 2.16 -10.74
N GLU A 125 -18.60 2.40 -11.84
CA GLU A 125 -19.16 2.87 -13.11
C GLU A 125 -19.97 1.81 -13.87
N VAL A 126 -20.22 0.63 -13.27
CA VAL A 126 -21.28 -0.27 -13.71
C VAL A 126 -22.62 0.38 -13.37
N VAL A 127 -22.98 1.35 -14.21
CA VAL A 127 -24.28 2.00 -14.26
C VAL A 127 -25.35 0.93 -14.08
N PRO A 128 -26.21 1.01 -13.04
CA PRO A 128 -27.34 0.10 -12.89
C PRO A 128 -28.07 0.06 -14.22
N SER A 129 -28.41 -1.12 -14.73
CA SER A 129 -29.08 -1.30 -16.02
C SER A 129 -30.29 -0.36 -16.22
N GLY A 130 -30.89 0.13 -15.13
CA GLY A 130 -31.89 1.21 -15.13
C GLY A 130 -31.42 2.58 -15.68
N LEU A 131 -30.19 3.03 -15.42
CA LEU A 131 -29.68 4.33 -15.91
C LEU A 131 -29.31 4.29 -17.40
N LYS A 132 -28.88 3.14 -17.93
CA LYS A 132 -28.68 2.96 -19.39
C LYS A 132 -29.99 3.18 -20.16
N ASN A 133 -31.12 2.72 -19.62
CA ASN A 133 -32.44 3.00 -20.16
C ASN A 133 -32.84 4.48 -20.04
N MET A 134 -32.41 5.18 -18.97
CA MET A 134 -32.68 6.62 -18.82
C MET A 134 -31.89 7.49 -19.81
N ILE A 135 -30.66 7.10 -20.17
CA ILE A 135 -29.85 7.81 -21.17
C ILE A 135 -30.39 7.58 -22.58
N ASN A 136 -30.85 6.36 -22.88
CA ASN A 136 -31.39 6.02 -24.20
C ASN A 136 -32.86 6.48 -24.40
N HIS A 137 -33.59 6.72 -23.31
CA HIS A 137 -34.99 7.17 -23.33
C HIS A 137 -35.25 8.32 -22.33
N PRO A 138 -34.63 9.49 -22.52
CA PRO A 138 -34.67 10.60 -21.56
C PRO A 138 -36.09 11.09 -21.27
N TRP A 139 -36.99 11.05 -22.25
CA TRP A 139 -38.40 11.45 -22.09
C TRP A 139 -39.22 10.50 -21.20
N GLN A 140 -38.93 9.20 -21.20
CA GLN A 140 -39.61 8.23 -20.34
C GLN A 140 -39.15 8.35 -18.89
N ALA A 141 -37.86 8.65 -18.69
CA ALA A 141 -37.27 8.94 -17.40
C ALA A 141 -37.84 10.23 -16.78
N LEU A 142 -38.03 11.27 -17.59
CA LEU A 142 -38.62 12.53 -17.13
C LEU A 142 -40.07 12.35 -16.69
N LYS A 143 -40.84 11.52 -17.40
CA LYS A 143 -42.25 11.24 -17.10
C LYS A 143 -42.44 10.59 -15.72
N SER A 144 -41.57 9.64 -15.34
CA SER A 144 -41.67 8.97 -14.02
C SER A 144 -41.25 9.86 -12.84
N VAL A 145 -40.44 10.90 -13.10
CA VAL A 145 -40.08 11.93 -12.11
C VAL A 145 -41.21 12.93 -11.92
N ILE A 146 -41.88 13.34 -13.01
CA ILE A 146 -43.06 14.21 -12.97
C ILE A 146 -44.25 13.48 -12.30
N ASP A 147 -44.38 12.18 -12.50
CA ASP A 147 -45.40 11.34 -11.86
C ASP A 147 -45.09 11.01 -10.37
N GLY A 148 -44.08 11.64 -9.78
CA GLY A 148 -43.84 11.65 -8.32
C GLY A 148 -43.31 10.35 -7.71
N LYS A 149 -42.78 9.41 -8.51
CA LYS A 149 -42.42 8.07 -8.03
C LYS A 149 -40.96 7.84 -7.60
N SER A 150 -40.08 8.84 -7.63
CA SER A 150 -38.65 8.65 -7.31
C SER A 150 -38.22 9.32 -6.00
N ARG A 151 -37.85 8.51 -5.00
CA ARG A 151 -37.24 8.98 -3.75
C ARG A 151 -35.87 9.58 -4.04
N ARG A 152 -35.63 10.80 -3.56
CA ARG A 152 -34.30 11.46 -3.58
C ARG A 152 -33.25 10.52 -3.00
N LEU A 153 -32.23 10.21 -3.80
CA LEU A 153 -30.99 9.60 -3.32
C LEU A 153 -30.21 10.66 -2.56
N ASP A 154 -30.23 10.55 -1.24
CA ASP A 154 -29.44 11.36 -0.34
C ASP A 154 -28.01 10.81 -0.31
N VAL A 155 -27.08 11.56 -0.92
CA VAL A 155 -25.67 11.18 -1.10
C VAL A 155 -24.99 10.90 0.24
N ALA A 156 -25.43 11.53 1.33
CA ALA A 156 -24.89 11.30 2.67
C ALA A 156 -25.19 9.88 3.19
N ARG A 157 -26.29 9.26 2.74
CA ARG A 157 -26.69 7.91 3.14
C ARG A 157 -25.80 6.82 2.54
N VAL A 158 -25.29 7.05 1.33
CA VAL A 158 -24.44 6.09 0.60
C VAL A 158 -23.09 5.90 1.29
N SER A 159 -22.46 6.99 1.77
CA SER A 159 -21.19 6.91 2.51
C SER A 159 -21.31 6.17 3.85
N LEU A 160 -22.46 6.30 4.53
CA LEU A 160 -22.71 5.60 5.79
C LEU A 160 -22.93 4.10 5.60
N ASP A 161 -23.59 3.71 4.50
CA ASP A 161 -23.83 2.31 4.16
C ASP A 161 -22.55 1.59 3.70
N MET A 162 -21.56 2.32 3.17
CA MET A 162 -20.24 1.78 2.84
C MET A 162 -19.44 1.43 4.11
N LEU A 163 -19.40 2.33 5.09
CA LEU A 163 -18.72 2.07 6.37
C LEU A 163 -19.37 0.92 7.15
N LYS A 164 -20.72 0.83 7.13
CA LYS A 164 -21.43 -0.27 7.80
C LYS A 164 -21.19 -1.63 7.15
N LYS A 165 -21.09 -1.70 5.83
CA LYS A 165 -20.80 -2.96 5.14
C LYS A 165 -19.39 -3.48 5.41
N ASP A 166 -18.43 -2.59 5.56
CA ASP A 166 -17.05 -2.98 5.88
C ASP A 166 -16.91 -3.42 7.35
N LEU A 167 -17.65 -2.81 8.28
CA LEU A 167 -17.71 -3.24 9.69
C LEU A 167 -18.39 -4.61 9.88
N VAL A 168 -19.46 -4.88 9.14
CA VAL A 168 -20.14 -6.19 9.19
C VAL A 168 -19.29 -7.29 8.56
N LYS A 169 -18.48 -6.96 7.55
CA LYS A 169 -17.59 -7.91 6.87
C LYS A 169 -16.29 -8.19 7.65
N SER A 170 -15.89 -7.28 8.55
CA SER A 170 -14.74 -7.46 9.44
C SER A 170 -15.07 -8.18 10.76
N GLY A 171 -16.32 -8.58 10.98
CA GLY A 171 -16.71 -9.38 12.15
C GLY A 171 -16.67 -8.62 13.48
N VAL A 172 -16.66 -7.28 13.46
CA VAL A 172 -16.76 -6.46 14.67
C VAL A 172 -18.24 -6.28 15.00
N GLN A 173 -18.79 -7.19 15.81
CA GLN A 173 -20.07 -6.93 16.49
C GLN A 173 -19.81 -5.98 17.65
N ASP A 174 -20.50 -4.84 17.63
CA ASP A 174 -20.66 -3.91 18.75
C ASP A 174 -21.18 -4.64 19.99
N SER A 175 -20.29 -4.91 20.94
CA SER A 175 -20.64 -5.09 22.35
C SER A 175 -20.67 -3.74 23.02
N LEU A 176 -21.74 -2.96 22.82
CA LEU A 176 -22.04 -1.75 23.59
C LEU A 176 -23.53 -1.45 23.50
N CYS A 177 -24.30 -2.18 24.31
CA CYS A 177 -25.60 -1.79 24.87
C CYS A 177 -26.00 -2.85 25.90
N GLU A 178 -25.47 -2.72 27.11
CA GLU A 178 -26.15 -2.88 28.40
C GLU A 178 -25.29 -2.28 29.52
#